data_AF-A0A7Z2SWA9-F1
#
_entry.id   AF-A0A7Z2SWA9-F1
#
_cell.length_a   1.000
_cell.length_b   1.000
_cell.length_c   1.000
_cell.angle_alpha   90.00
_cell.angle_beta   90.00
_cell.angle_gamma   90.00
#
_symmetry.space_group_name_H-M   'P 1'
#
loop_
_entity.id
_entity.type
_entity.pdbx_description
1 polymer ?
#
loop_
_entity_poly.entity_id
_entity_poly.type
_entity_poly.pdbx_seq_one_letter_code
_entity_poly.pdbx_strand_id
1 'polypeptide(L)'
;MQTDQEKAWQKFESLLDQSPLFKQVTSKIYAGMPFFYLHTDRSVDREPVENTLKNCAATAMKGKRLTLAMSYVRKDQALYVYRVRFLVPQKKMFCCGNGCTDCIRLER
;
A
#
# COMPACT_ATOMS: atom_id res chain seq x y z
N MET A 1 -16.97 -1.15 13.02
CA MET A 1 -16.54 -2.26 12.15
C MET A 1 -15.45 -1.72 11.22
N GLN A 2 -14.26 -2.32 11.21
CA GLN A 2 -13.13 -1.83 10.42
C GLN A 2 -13.10 -2.51 9.04
N THR A 3 -12.89 -1.72 7.98
CA THR A 3 -12.80 -2.18 6.59
C THR A 3 -11.54 -3.00 6.35
N ASP A 4 -11.55 -3.82 5.30
CA ASP A 4 -10.37 -4.59 4.89
C ASP A 4 -9.18 -3.70 4.55
N GLN A 5 -9.43 -2.51 3.97
CA GLN A 5 -8.40 -1.53 3.64
C GLN A 5 -7.73 -0.98 4.91
N GLU A 6 -8.50 -0.63 5.94
CA GLU A 6 -7.97 -0.14 7.22
C GLU A 6 -7.17 -1.22 7.95
N LYS A 7 -7.66 -2.47 7.96
CA LYS A 7 -6.92 -3.62 8.51
C LYS A 7 -5.60 -3.87 7.77
N ALA A 8 -5.60 -3.71 6.44
CA ALA A 8 -4.38 -3.82 5.65
C ALA A 8 -3.39 -2.71 6.00
N TRP A 9 -3.86 -1.47 6.18
CA TRP A 9 -3.00 -0.36 6.58
C TRP A 9 -2.34 -0.57 7.94
N GLN A 10 -3.11 -0.92 8.97
CA GLN A 10 -2.56 -1.18 10.30
C GLN A 10 -1.52 -2.31 10.28
N LYS A 11 -1.82 -3.40 9.55
CA LYS A 11 -0.89 -4.51 9.41
C LYS A 11 0.37 -4.11 8.63
N PHE A 12 0.22 -3.29 7.60
CA PHE A 12 1.34 -2.79 6.81
C PHE A 12 2.27 -1.91 7.63
N GLU A 13 1.74 -0.94 8.37
CA GLU A 13 2.51 -0.07 9.25
C GLU A 13 3.24 -0.87 10.32
N SER A 14 2.54 -1.80 10.99
CA SER A 14 3.17 -2.70 11.97
C SER A 14 4.30 -3.56 11.38
N LEU A 15 4.18 -4.02 10.13
CA LEU A 15 5.23 -4.81 9.47
C LEU A 15 6.42 -3.95 9.05
N LEU A 16 6.20 -2.69 8.71
CA LEU A 16 7.29 -1.76 8.41
C LEU A 16 8.07 -1.40 9.69
N ASP A 17 7.37 -1.14 10.79
CA ASP A 17 8.01 -0.83 12.08
C ASP A 17 8.83 -2.00 12.64
N GLN A 18 8.44 -3.24 12.30
CA GLN A 18 9.18 -4.45 12.69
C GLN A 18 10.33 -4.80 11.73
N SER A 19 10.46 -4.08 10.61
CA SER A 19 11.49 -4.38 9.63
C SER A 19 12.86 -3.90 10.12
N PRO A 20 13.89 -4.76 10.17
CA PRO A 20 15.22 -4.35 10.58
C PRO A 20 15.89 -3.38 9.58
N LEU A 21 15.34 -3.24 8.37
CA LEU A 21 15.85 -2.34 7.35
C LEU A 21 15.60 -0.87 7.70
N PHE A 22 14.51 -0.58 8.44
CA PHE A 22 14.09 0.77 8.74
C PHE A 22 14.41 1.11 10.20
N LYS A 23 15.17 2.17 10.41
CA LYS A 23 15.43 2.71 11.74
C LYS A 23 14.24 3.46 12.30
N GLN A 24 13.51 4.11 11.40
CA GLN A 24 12.32 4.88 11.72
C GLN A 24 11.43 4.94 10.48
N VAL A 25 10.14 4.74 10.72
CA VAL A 25 9.09 4.87 9.70
C VAL A 25 8.15 5.97 10.16
N THR A 26 7.72 6.81 9.25
CA THR A 26 6.70 7.84 9.54
C THR A 26 5.77 7.95 8.35
N SER A 27 4.47 7.90 8.61
CA SER A 27 3.44 8.14 7.60
C SER A 27 2.86 9.54 7.78
N LYS A 28 2.61 10.23 6.66
CA LYS A 28 1.89 11.52 6.63
C LYS A 28 0.90 11.53 5.49
N ILE A 29 -0.26 12.13 5.71
CA ILE A 29 -1.27 12.30 4.68
C ILE A 29 -1.18 13.73 4.14
N TYR A 30 -1.01 13.85 2.83
CA TYR A 30 -1.07 15.12 2.12
C TYR A 30 -2.10 15.02 1.00
N ALA A 31 -3.08 15.94 0.99
CA ALA A 31 -4.19 15.94 0.03
C ALA A 31 -4.89 14.57 -0.10
N GLY A 32 -5.10 13.87 1.02
CA GLY A 32 -5.72 12.55 1.06
C GLY A 32 -4.85 11.39 0.53
N MET A 33 -3.58 11.64 0.19
CA MET A 33 -2.62 10.62 -0.22
C MET A 33 -1.64 10.33 0.90
N PRO A 34 -1.41 9.05 1.26
CA PRO A 34 -0.43 8.70 2.28
C PRO A 34 0.98 8.61 1.68
N PHE A 35 1.91 9.25 2.37
CA PHE A 35 3.34 9.29 2.09
C PHE A 35 4.09 8.66 3.25
N PHE A 36 5.01 7.77 2.92
CA PHE A 36 5.85 7.04 3.86
C PHE A 36 7.28 7.57 3.76
N TYR A 37 7.79 8.00 4.90
CA TYR A 37 9.14 8.48 5.14
C TYR A 37 9.88 7.36 5.85
N LEU A 38 10.87 6.79 5.16
CA LEU A 38 11.57 5.58 5.57
C LEU A 38 13.04 5.92 5.82
N HIS A 39 13.44 5.97 7.08
CA HIS A 39 14.83 6.17 7.45
C HIS A 39 15.57 4.83 7.46
N THR A 40 16.66 4.75 6.72
CA THR A 40 17.49 3.56 6.50
C THR A 40 18.94 3.83 6.92
N ASP A 41 19.83 2.88 6.73
CA ASP A 41 21.27 3.17 6.70
C ASP A 41 21.69 3.85 5.40
N ARG A 42 22.71 4.71 5.45
CA ARG A 42 23.17 5.49 4.28
C ARG A 42 23.61 4.61 3.10
N SER A 43 24.08 3.39 3.38
CA SER A 43 24.53 2.41 2.39
C SER A 43 23.40 1.62 1.75
N VAL A 44 22.15 1.77 2.22
CA VAL A 44 21.02 1.01 1.69
C VAL A 44 20.59 1.60 0.36
N ASP A 45 20.65 0.77 -0.67
CA ASP A 45 20.13 1.10 -1.99
C ASP A 45 18.60 1.05 -2.05
N ARG A 46 18.06 1.58 -3.14
CA ARG A 46 16.61 1.70 -3.34
C ARG A 46 15.92 0.33 -3.43
N GLU A 47 16.55 -0.65 -4.07
CA GLU A 47 15.95 -1.95 -4.34
C GLU A 47 15.56 -2.71 -3.05
N PRO A 48 16.44 -2.86 -2.03
CA PRO A 48 16.07 -3.44 -0.75
C PRO A 48 14.85 -2.77 -0.09
N VAL A 49 14.75 -1.44 -0.19
CA VAL A 49 13.63 -0.67 0.35
C VAL A 49 12.34 -1.01 -0.38
N GLU A 50 12.36 -1.01 -1.72
CA GLU A 50 11.18 -1.38 -2.51
C GLU A 50 10.74 -2.82 -2.30
N ASN A 51 11.69 -3.75 -2.22
CA ASN A 51 11.39 -5.16 -1.98
C ASN A 51 10.74 -5.34 -0.61
N THR A 52 11.26 -4.64 0.41
CA THR A 52 10.67 -4.68 1.76
C THR A 52 9.26 -4.08 1.77
N LEU A 53 9.04 -2.94 1.13
CA LEU A 53 7.70 -2.34 0.99
C LEU A 53 6.73 -3.29 0.29
N LYS A 54 7.13 -3.89 -0.84
CA LYS A 54 6.31 -4.85 -1.59
C LYS A 54 5.97 -6.08 -0.74
N ASN A 55 6.94 -6.63 -0.01
CA ASN A 55 6.75 -7.80 0.84
C ASN A 55 5.81 -7.50 2.02
N CYS A 56 5.99 -6.38 2.70
CA CYS A 56 5.10 -5.95 3.77
C CYS A 56 3.68 -5.70 3.25
N ALA A 57 3.54 -5.04 2.10
CA ALA A 57 2.25 -4.79 1.46
C ALA A 57 1.55 -6.10 1.06
N ALA A 58 2.26 -7.03 0.41
CA ALA A 58 1.71 -8.33 0.03
C ALA A 58 1.21 -9.12 1.25
N THR A 59 1.99 -9.10 2.34
CA THR A 59 1.62 -9.76 3.60
C THR A 59 0.41 -9.11 4.26
N ALA A 60 0.32 -7.78 4.22
CA ALA A 60 -0.80 -7.03 4.77
C ALA A 60 -2.11 -7.25 3.98
N MET A 61 -2.00 -7.32 2.65
CA MET A 61 -3.12 -7.54 1.74
C MET A 61 -3.54 -9.01 1.62
N LYS A 62 -2.76 -9.97 2.15
CA LYS A 62 -3.09 -11.40 2.06
C LYS A 62 -4.53 -11.69 2.50
N GLY A 63 -5.28 -12.38 1.63
CA GLY A 63 -6.70 -12.72 1.84
C GLY A 63 -7.69 -11.58 1.56
N LYS A 64 -7.22 -10.40 1.12
CA LYS A 64 -8.06 -9.24 0.80
C LYS A 64 -8.00 -8.95 -0.69
N ARG A 65 -9.10 -8.42 -1.23
CA ARG A 65 -9.14 -7.96 -2.63
C ARG A 65 -8.62 -6.52 -2.70
N LEU A 66 -7.32 -6.32 -2.49
CA LEU A 66 -6.69 -5.01 -2.57
C LEU A 66 -5.57 -5.03 -3.61
N THR A 67 -5.36 -3.91 -4.30
CA THR A 67 -4.22 -3.72 -5.19
C THR A 67 -3.27 -2.70 -4.59
N LEU A 68 -1.97 -3.00 -4.58
CA LEU A 68 -0.93 -2.05 -4.20
C LEU A 68 -0.64 -1.11 -5.37
N ALA A 69 -0.77 0.19 -5.14
CA ALA A 69 -0.21 1.22 -6.00
C ALA A 69 0.89 1.96 -5.22
N MET A 70 2.14 1.82 -5.66
CA MET A 70 3.29 2.43 -5.01
C MET A 70 4.05 3.30 -6.02
N SER A 71 4.53 4.47 -5.58
CA SER A 71 5.34 5.37 -6.39
C SER A 71 6.49 5.91 -5.55
N TYR A 72 7.72 5.79 -6.07
CA TYR A 72 8.87 6.46 -5.51
C TYR A 72 8.73 7.98 -5.72
N VAL A 73 8.95 8.76 -4.66
CA VAL A 73 8.84 10.23 -4.71
C VAL A 73 10.23 10.86 -4.76
N ARG A 74 11.08 10.54 -3.78
CA ARG A 74 12.45 11.06 -3.67
C ARG A 74 13.29 10.29 -2.64
N LYS A 75 14.59 10.56 -2.65
CA LYS A 75 15.57 10.15 -1.65
C LYS A 75 16.32 11.40 -1.19
N ASP A 76 16.62 11.47 0.10
CA ASP A 76 17.55 12.44 0.68
C ASP A 76 18.45 11.74 1.69
N GLN A 77 19.74 11.58 1.35
CA GLN A 77 20.71 10.79 2.14
C GLN A 77 20.19 9.38 2.49
N ALA A 78 19.78 9.19 3.74
CA ALA A 78 19.29 7.93 4.32
C ALA A 78 17.75 7.86 4.40
N LEU A 79 17.05 8.88 3.90
CA LEU A 79 15.59 8.97 3.90
C LEU A 79 15.05 8.64 2.50
N TYR A 80 14.18 7.66 2.43
CA TYR A 80 13.39 7.36 1.24
C TYR A 80 11.94 7.80 1.44
N VAL A 81 11.34 8.40 0.40
CA VAL A 81 9.94 8.82 0.41
C VAL A 81 9.17 8.08 -0.67
N TYR A 82 8.11 7.38 -0.26
CA TYR A 82 7.21 6.65 -1.14
C TYR A 82 5.77 7.09 -0.93
N ARG A 83 5.02 7.19 -2.02
CA ARG A 83 3.55 7.23 -1.97
C ARG A 83 3.05 5.80 -2.10
N VAL A 84 2.21 5.36 -1.17
CA VAL A 84 1.65 4.01 -1.14
C VAL A 84 0.14 4.11 -1.08
N ARG A 85 -0.59 3.29 -1.83
CA ARG A 85 -2.06 3.21 -1.79
C ARG A 85 -2.50 1.76 -1.86
N PHE A 86 -3.43 1.39 -1.00
CA PHE A 86 -4.23 0.18 -1.16
C PHE A 86 -5.54 0.55 -1.85
N LEU A 87 -5.70 0.05 -3.07
CA LEU A 87 -6.87 0.31 -3.91
C LEU A 87 -7.87 -0.82 -3.74
N VAL A 88 -9.10 -0.48 -3.40
CA VAL A 88 -10.23 -1.40 -3.47
C VAL A 88 -10.58 -1.68 -4.93
N PRO A 89 -11.12 -2.86 -5.27
CA PRO A 89 -11.50 -3.18 -6.63
C PRO A 89 -12.62 -2.24 -7.05
N GLN A 90 -12.44 -1.55 -8.16
CA GLN A 90 -13.47 -0.71 -8.77
C GLN A 90 -14.46 -1.62 -9.53
N LYS A 91 -15.11 -2.53 -8.80
CA LYS A 91 -16.21 -3.32 -9.36
C LYS A 91 -17.51 -2.60 -9.07
N LYS A 92 -18.40 -2.53 -10.06
CA LYS A 92 -19.79 -2.14 -9.82
C LYS A 92 -20.38 -3.08 -8.78
N MET A 93 -20.82 -2.52 -7.66
CA MET A 93 -21.48 -3.27 -6.59
C MET A 93 -22.98 -3.48 -6.86
N PHE A 94 -23.51 -2.84 -7.91
CA PHE A 94 -24.91 -2.89 -8.29
C PHE A 94 -25.06 -3.07 -9.79
N CYS A 95 -26.09 -3.80 -10.19
CA CYS A 95 -26.48 -3.90 -11.59
C CYS A 95 -27.18 -2.61 -12.01
N CYS A 96 -26.61 -1.89 -12.97
CA CYS A 96 -27.21 -0.69 -13.55
C CYS A 96 -28.15 -0.95 -14.74
N GLY A 97 -28.41 -2.22 -15.10
CA GLY A 97 -29.32 -2.59 -16.19
C GLY A 97 -28.77 -2.47 -17.62
N ASN A 98 -27.64 -1.80 -17.84
CA ASN A 98 -27.13 -1.47 -19.18
C ASN A 98 -26.24 -2.53 -19.86
N GLY A 99 -26.20 -3.77 -19.36
CA GLY A 99 -25.41 -4.84 -19.99
C GLY A 99 -23.90 -4.58 -20.06
N CYS A 100 -23.31 -3.91 -19.06
CA CYS A 100 -21.88 -3.60 -19.04
C CYS A 100 -21.00 -4.86 -19.03
N THR A 101 -19.78 -4.75 -19.53
CA THR A 101 -18.79 -5.83 -19.55
C THR A 101 -18.38 -6.31 -18.15
N ASP A 102 -18.59 -5.49 -17.12
CA ASP A 102 -18.35 -5.76 -15.70
C ASP A 102 -19.64 -6.05 -14.91
N CYS A 103 -20.71 -6.51 -15.57
CA CYS A 103 -22.00 -6.70 -14.94
C CYS A 103 -21.98 -7.83 -13.90
N ILE A 104 -22.24 -7.50 -12.63
CA ILE A 104 -22.35 -8.48 -11.53
C ILE A 104 -23.41 -9.56 -11.75
N ARG A 105 -24.43 -9.30 -12.59
CA ARG A 105 -25.45 -10.31 -12.94
C ARG A 105 -24.85 -11.50 -13.70
N LEU A 106 -23.68 -11.31 -14.33
CA LEU A 106 -22.99 -12.29 -15.16
C LEU A 106 -21.79 -12.92 -14.45
N GLU A 107 -21.45 -12.48 -13.22
CA GLU A 107 -20.43 -13.16 -12.40
C GLU A 107 -21.08 -14.44 -11.81
N ARG A 108 -20.68 -15.62 -12.31
CA ARG A 108 -21.05 -16.95 -11.78
C ARG A 108 -20.08 -17.40 -10.70
#